data_AF-A0A100I7X0-F1
#
_entry.id   AF-A0A100I7X0-F1
#
_cell.length_a   1.000
_cell.length_b   1.000
_cell.length_c   1.000
_cell.angle_alpha   90.00
_cell.angle_beta   90.00
_cell.angle_gamma   90.00
#
_symmetry.space_group_name_H-M   'P 1'
#
loop_
_entity.id
_entity.type
_entity.pdbx_description
1 polymer ?
#
loop_
_entity_poly.entity_id
_entity_poly.type
_entity_poly.pdbx_seq_one_letter_code
_entity_poly.pdbx_strand_id
1 'polypeptide(L)'
;MAGNPQSILKWLSLFAMVLGAFSGETDELFLDLDVDQVANGTAGSWIQAPWGESYVSAVRESRYGDAVWARYHMDGRAVGNIIEADNTTVTKELLDDATGYRLGNTELYNQVATRYNTTSSNDGHRELVDIIIGVLGEDLKALEKRDVTYTIKCSSSNLAPRSSCYELLQDMNQYQTDLGSTRTIDYYGGCWFRVGPHGSGADLTWYKAHAVGKLIYDDCPRTKACCSTVYVSGYSPKNSGHRKLCLSSKSTGC
;
A
#
# COMPACT_ATOMS: atom_id res chain seq x y z
N MET A 1 55.32 3.68 -1.07
CA MET A 1 54.24 3.67 -0.06
C MET A 1 53.07 2.90 -0.66
N ALA A 2 52.95 1.64 -0.27
CA ALA A 2 51.95 0.72 -0.80
C ALA A 2 50.59 1.00 -0.15
N GLY A 3 49.59 1.36 -0.96
CA GLY A 3 48.21 1.48 -0.52
C GLY A 3 47.61 0.09 -0.31
N ASN A 4 47.17 -0.17 0.92
CA ASN A 4 46.59 -1.44 1.37
C ASN A 4 45.31 -1.80 0.57
N PRO A 5 45.23 -2.98 -0.08
CA PRO A 5 44.05 -3.41 -0.85
C PRO A 5 42.82 -3.77 -0.01
N GLN A 6 42.88 -3.67 1.33
CA GLN A 6 41.75 -3.95 2.21
C GLN A 6 40.68 -2.85 2.29
N SER A 7 40.88 -1.67 1.68
CA SER A 7 39.86 -0.60 1.72
C SER A 7 38.76 -0.77 0.68
N ILE A 8 39.01 -1.46 -0.43
CA ILE A 8 38.04 -1.61 -1.54
C ILE A 8 37.02 -2.72 -1.25
N LEU A 9 37.38 -3.71 -0.45
CA LEU A 9 36.49 -4.79 -0.03
C LEU A 9 35.49 -4.39 1.08
N LYS A 10 35.69 -3.25 1.75
CA LYS A 10 34.71 -2.75 2.74
C LYS A 10 33.55 -1.97 2.12
N TRP A 11 33.71 -1.43 0.91
CA TRP A 11 32.63 -0.73 0.21
C TRP A 11 31.66 -1.67 -0.51
N LEU A 12 32.08 -2.91 -0.80
CA LEU A 12 31.20 -3.94 -1.35
C LEU A 12 30.38 -4.67 -0.27
N SER A 13 30.79 -4.64 1.00
CA SER A 13 30.01 -5.23 2.11
C SER A 13 29.03 -4.25 2.78
N LEU A 14 29.15 -2.94 2.56
CA LEU A 14 28.18 -1.97 3.10
C LEU A 14 26.95 -1.76 2.20
N PHE A 15 27.04 -2.07 0.91
CA PHE A 15 25.88 -2.04 -0.01
C PHE A 15 25.06 -3.33 0.02
N ALA A 16 25.62 -4.42 0.54
CA ALA A 16 24.87 -5.67 0.77
C ALA A 16 23.99 -5.63 2.03
N MET A 17 24.01 -4.52 2.80
CA MET A 17 23.27 -4.37 4.05
C MET A 17 22.04 -3.45 3.91
N VAL A 18 21.51 -3.29 2.69
CA VAL A 18 20.11 -2.89 2.40
C VAL A 18 19.54 -3.80 1.30
N LEU A 19 20.02 -5.04 1.24
CA LEU A 19 19.19 -6.13 0.74
C LEU A 19 18.70 -6.82 1.99
N GLY A 20 17.55 -6.35 2.48
CA GLY A 20 16.76 -7.18 3.38
C GLY A 20 16.69 -8.55 2.72
N ALA A 21 17.23 -9.55 3.40
CA ALA A 21 17.01 -10.91 3.02
C ALA A 21 15.49 -11.10 3.02
N PHE A 22 14.86 -11.04 1.84
CA PHE A 22 13.50 -11.50 1.64
C PHE A 22 13.53 -13.03 1.82
N SER A 23 13.64 -13.46 3.07
CA SER A 23 13.34 -14.84 3.46
C SER A 23 11.87 -15.02 3.83
N GLY A 24 11.02 -14.02 3.56
CA GLY A 24 9.58 -14.12 3.78
C GLY A 24 8.88 -14.64 2.52
N GLU A 25 7.99 -15.61 2.67
CA GLU A 25 7.05 -16.06 1.63
C GLU A 25 6.09 -14.93 1.15
N THR A 26 6.13 -13.78 1.82
CA THR A 26 5.34 -12.55 1.65
C THR A 26 6.08 -11.44 0.86
N ASP A 27 5.37 -10.36 0.50
CA ASP A 27 5.95 -9.18 -0.16
C ASP A 27 5.24 -7.88 0.26
N GLU A 28 5.90 -6.74 0.03
CA GLU A 28 5.41 -5.43 0.49
C GLU A 28 4.30 -4.82 -0.38
N LEU A 29 3.93 -5.45 -1.50
CA LEU A 29 2.98 -4.89 -2.47
C LEU A 29 1.59 -5.53 -2.37
N PHE A 30 1.55 -6.86 -2.39
CA PHE A 30 0.29 -7.63 -2.48
C PHE A 30 0.09 -8.60 -1.31
N LEU A 31 1.17 -9.05 -0.66
CA LEU A 31 1.14 -10.00 0.47
C LEU A 31 1.79 -9.38 1.69
N ASP A 32 1.31 -8.21 2.08
CA ASP A 32 1.87 -7.33 3.11
C ASP A 32 1.69 -7.86 4.54
N LEU A 33 0.85 -8.88 4.72
CA LEU A 33 0.58 -9.48 6.03
C LEU A 33 1.56 -10.59 6.35
N ASP A 34 2.12 -10.53 7.56
CA ASP A 34 2.99 -11.58 8.09
C ASP A 34 2.20 -12.90 8.26
N VAL A 35 2.68 -13.96 7.60
CA VAL A 35 2.02 -15.27 7.56
C VAL A 35 1.91 -15.89 8.96
N ASP A 36 2.90 -15.70 9.82
CA ASP A 36 2.89 -16.26 11.17
C ASP A 36 1.93 -15.49 12.07
N GLN A 37 1.82 -14.18 11.89
CA GLN A 37 0.80 -13.38 12.59
C GLN A 37 -0.61 -13.76 12.16
N VAL A 38 -0.85 -13.97 10.86
CA VAL A 38 -2.17 -14.42 10.37
C VAL A 38 -2.48 -15.82 10.89
N ALA A 39 -1.51 -16.75 10.84
CA ALA A 39 -1.68 -18.11 11.33
C ALA A 39 -1.96 -18.18 12.84
N ASN A 40 -1.36 -17.29 13.62
CA ASN A 40 -1.55 -17.22 15.07
C ASN A 40 -2.75 -16.34 15.49
N GLY A 41 -3.48 -15.75 14.53
CA GLY A 41 -4.63 -14.88 14.79
C GLY A 41 -4.25 -13.53 15.41
N THR A 42 -3.00 -13.11 15.29
CA THR A 42 -2.48 -11.84 15.85
C THR A 42 -2.38 -10.72 14.82
N ALA A 43 -2.57 -11.00 13.53
CA ALA A 43 -2.58 -10.01 12.46
C ALA A 43 -3.78 -9.04 12.52
N GLY A 44 -4.86 -9.42 13.20
CA GLY A 44 -6.01 -8.55 13.48
C GLY A 44 -7.34 -9.28 13.49
N SER A 45 -8.29 -8.76 14.28
CA SER A 45 -9.63 -9.36 14.45
C SER A 45 -10.58 -9.14 13.26
N TRP A 46 -10.16 -8.35 12.29
CA TRP A 46 -10.91 -8.04 11.07
C TRP A 46 -10.85 -9.14 10.01
N ILE A 47 -9.87 -10.06 10.12
CA ILE A 47 -9.69 -11.15 9.17
C ILE A 47 -10.85 -12.14 9.30
N GLN A 48 -11.71 -12.18 8.29
CA GLN A 48 -12.87 -13.05 8.24
C GLN A 48 -12.46 -14.46 7.81
N ALA A 49 -13.03 -15.46 8.48
CA ALA A 49 -12.93 -16.84 8.03
C ALA A 49 -13.68 -17.03 6.70
N PRO A 50 -13.17 -17.86 5.77
CA PRO A 50 -11.99 -18.72 5.87
C PRO A 50 -10.70 -18.08 5.32
N TRP A 51 -10.68 -16.77 5.09
CA TRP A 51 -9.67 -16.12 4.26
C TRP A 51 -8.28 -16.06 4.90
N GLY A 52 -8.21 -15.91 6.23
CA GLY A 52 -6.93 -16.00 6.96
C GLY A 52 -6.22 -17.33 6.76
N GLU A 53 -6.94 -18.44 6.95
CA GLU A 53 -6.41 -19.80 6.74
C GLU A 53 -6.05 -20.04 5.26
N SER A 54 -6.92 -19.58 4.35
CA SER A 54 -6.71 -19.70 2.90
C SER A 54 -5.45 -18.98 2.44
N TYR A 55 -5.21 -17.76 2.94
CA TYR A 55 -4.01 -16.99 2.68
C TYR A 55 -2.74 -17.70 3.17
N VAL A 56 -2.73 -18.15 4.42
CA VAL A 56 -1.57 -18.83 5.01
C VAL A 56 -1.21 -20.08 4.22
N SER A 57 -2.19 -20.91 3.86
CA SER A 57 -1.96 -22.10 3.04
C SER A 57 -1.47 -21.72 1.64
N ALA A 58 -2.10 -20.74 0.98
CA ALA A 58 -1.73 -20.33 -0.37
C ALA A 58 -0.31 -19.76 -0.44
N VAL A 59 0.10 -18.94 0.53
CA VAL A 59 1.46 -18.38 0.60
C VAL A 59 2.50 -19.49 0.79
N ARG A 60 2.29 -20.40 1.75
CA ARG A 60 3.19 -21.54 2.03
C ARG A 60 3.31 -22.51 0.85
N GLU A 61 2.24 -22.66 0.07
CA GLU A 61 2.19 -23.53 -1.12
C GLU A 61 2.63 -22.79 -2.40
N SER A 62 3.06 -21.54 -2.30
CA SER A 62 3.43 -20.69 -3.45
C SER A 62 2.31 -20.58 -4.49
N ARG A 63 1.04 -20.57 -4.07
CA ARG A 63 -0.13 -20.28 -4.90
C ARG A 63 -0.46 -18.79 -4.79
N TYR A 64 0.35 -17.95 -5.45
CA TYR A 64 0.32 -16.50 -5.22
C TYR A 64 -0.99 -15.84 -5.64
N GLY A 65 -1.67 -16.32 -6.69
CA GLY A 65 -3.01 -15.88 -7.08
C GLY A 65 -4.02 -16.13 -5.98
N ASP A 66 -4.08 -17.36 -5.47
CA ASP A 66 -4.96 -17.71 -4.33
C ASP A 66 -4.67 -16.89 -3.08
N ALA A 67 -3.40 -16.55 -2.82
CA ALA A 67 -3.02 -15.71 -1.68
C ALA A 67 -3.51 -14.27 -1.85
N VAL A 68 -3.34 -13.68 -3.04
CA VAL A 68 -3.89 -12.36 -3.38
C VAL A 68 -5.41 -12.36 -3.31
N TRP A 69 -6.05 -13.40 -3.86
CA TRP A 69 -7.50 -13.55 -3.78
C TRP A 69 -8.00 -13.53 -2.34
N ALA A 70 -7.37 -14.34 -1.47
CA ALA A 70 -7.70 -14.36 -0.05
C ALA A 70 -7.50 -12.98 0.59
N ARG A 71 -6.42 -12.27 0.27
CA ARG A 71 -6.12 -10.93 0.79
C ARG A 71 -7.21 -9.88 0.47
N TYR A 72 -7.81 -9.93 -0.71
CA TYR A 72 -8.95 -9.07 -1.09
C TYR A 72 -10.25 -9.42 -0.36
N HIS A 73 -10.37 -10.64 0.17
CA HIS A 73 -11.58 -11.11 0.86
C HIS A 73 -11.47 -11.08 2.38
N MET A 74 -10.26 -10.95 2.94
CA MET A 74 -10.04 -11.00 4.39
C MET A 74 -10.87 -10.00 5.19
N ASP A 75 -11.14 -8.81 4.65
CA ASP A 75 -11.96 -7.78 5.32
C ASP A 75 -13.47 -7.94 5.07
N GLY A 76 -13.86 -8.90 4.22
CA GLY A 76 -15.24 -9.18 3.83
C GLY A 76 -15.86 -8.18 2.86
N ARG A 77 -15.08 -7.25 2.26
CA ARG A 77 -15.59 -6.32 1.23
C ARG A 77 -15.83 -7.00 -0.10
N ALA A 78 -15.04 -8.02 -0.42
CA ALA A 78 -15.21 -8.82 -1.62
C ALA A 78 -16.11 -10.03 -1.35
N VAL A 79 -17.13 -10.21 -2.18
CA VAL A 79 -17.96 -11.42 -2.22
C VAL A 79 -17.83 -12.03 -3.61
N GLY A 80 -16.99 -13.07 -3.70
CA GLY A 80 -16.56 -13.58 -5.00
C GLY A 80 -15.76 -12.51 -5.76
N ASN A 81 -15.99 -12.36 -7.06
CA ASN A 81 -15.24 -11.37 -7.83
C ASN A 81 -15.77 -9.93 -7.70
N ILE A 82 -16.79 -9.67 -6.86
CA ILE A 82 -17.45 -8.38 -6.76
C ILE A 82 -17.07 -7.70 -5.45
N ILE A 83 -16.70 -6.43 -5.53
CA ILE A 83 -16.54 -5.53 -4.40
C ILE A 83 -17.73 -4.59 -4.43
N GLU A 84 -18.76 -4.92 -3.63
CA GLU A 84 -20.09 -4.32 -3.72
C GLU A 84 -20.10 -2.82 -3.42
N ALA A 85 -19.26 -2.41 -2.47
CA ALA A 85 -19.13 -1.03 -2.02
C ALA A 85 -18.76 -0.06 -3.15
N ASP A 86 -17.82 -0.48 -4.00
CA ASP A 86 -17.25 0.33 -5.07
C ASP A 86 -17.83 -0.01 -6.45
N ASN A 87 -18.78 -0.97 -6.50
CA ASN A 87 -19.35 -1.54 -7.72
C ASN A 87 -18.25 -1.91 -8.76
N THR A 88 -17.19 -2.54 -8.25
CA THR A 88 -15.99 -2.93 -9.00
C THR A 88 -15.71 -4.41 -8.82
N THR A 89 -14.64 -4.91 -9.45
CA THR A 89 -14.20 -6.29 -9.33
C THR A 89 -12.82 -6.38 -8.71
N VAL A 90 -12.52 -7.52 -8.05
CA VAL A 90 -11.18 -7.82 -7.51
C VAL A 90 -10.12 -7.67 -8.61
N THR A 91 -10.40 -8.18 -9.81
CA THR A 91 -9.49 -8.06 -10.96
C THR A 91 -9.24 -6.62 -11.39
N LYS A 92 -10.24 -5.73 -11.30
CA LYS A 92 -10.10 -4.32 -11.68
C LYS A 92 -9.31 -3.55 -10.62
N GLU A 93 -9.60 -3.77 -9.35
CA GLU A 93 -8.80 -3.18 -8.26
C GLU A 93 -7.36 -3.65 -8.30
N LEU A 94 -7.13 -4.95 -8.50
CA LEU A 94 -5.79 -5.50 -8.65
C LEU A 94 -5.03 -4.87 -9.82
N LEU A 95 -5.67 -4.66 -10.96
CA LEU A 95 -5.05 -3.99 -12.10
C LEU A 95 -4.65 -2.55 -11.77
N ASP A 96 -5.51 -1.82 -11.07
CA ASP A 96 -5.26 -0.45 -10.63
C ASP A 96 -4.09 -0.40 -9.62
N ASP A 97 -4.08 -1.30 -8.63
CA ASP A 97 -3.02 -1.39 -7.62
C ASP A 97 -1.69 -1.81 -8.25
N ALA A 98 -1.70 -2.83 -9.11
CA ALA A 98 -0.54 -3.27 -9.87
C ALA A 98 0.05 -2.15 -10.73
N THR A 99 -0.81 -1.39 -11.42
CA THR A 99 -0.38 -0.22 -12.21
C THR A 99 0.27 0.83 -11.30
N GLY A 100 -0.36 1.16 -10.17
CA GLY A 100 0.15 2.14 -9.21
C GLY A 100 1.50 1.72 -8.62
N TYR A 101 1.64 0.46 -8.21
CA TYR A 101 2.89 -0.06 -7.66
C TYR A 101 4.02 -0.07 -8.68
N ARG A 102 3.74 -0.45 -9.94
CA ARG A 102 4.76 -0.45 -11.00
C ARG A 102 5.30 0.94 -11.30
N LEU A 103 4.43 1.95 -11.28
CA LEU A 103 4.81 3.36 -11.46
C LEU A 103 5.52 3.94 -10.23
N GLY A 104 5.06 3.58 -9.02
CA GLY A 104 5.61 4.10 -7.77
C GLY A 104 6.98 3.56 -7.41
N ASN A 105 7.20 2.25 -7.62
CA ASN A 105 8.49 1.60 -7.39
C ASN A 105 8.71 0.46 -8.39
N THR A 106 9.18 0.82 -9.58
CA THR A 106 9.39 -0.14 -10.68
C THR A 106 10.35 -1.27 -10.30
N GLU A 107 11.40 -1.00 -9.53
CA GLU A 107 12.38 -2.03 -9.16
C GLU A 107 11.75 -3.08 -8.25
N LEU A 108 11.08 -2.65 -7.17
CA LEU A 108 10.38 -3.56 -6.26
C LEU A 108 9.27 -4.32 -7.00
N TYR A 109 8.51 -3.64 -7.84
CA TYR A 109 7.45 -4.27 -8.64
C TYR A 109 8.00 -5.38 -9.55
N ASN A 110 9.10 -5.12 -10.25
CA ASN A 110 9.73 -6.10 -11.13
C ASN A 110 10.17 -7.35 -10.35
N GLN A 111 10.71 -7.17 -9.13
CA GLN A 111 11.10 -8.28 -8.26
C GLN A 111 9.89 -9.13 -7.85
N VAL A 112 8.82 -8.48 -7.37
CA VAL A 112 7.59 -9.17 -6.95
C VAL A 112 6.92 -9.88 -8.12
N ALA A 113 6.74 -9.20 -9.27
CA ALA A 113 6.14 -9.81 -10.45
C ALA A 113 6.97 -10.99 -10.99
N THR A 114 8.30 -10.92 -10.93
CA THR A 114 9.19 -12.05 -11.30
C THR A 114 9.00 -13.24 -10.37
N ARG A 115 8.86 -13.01 -9.06
CA ARG A 115 8.53 -14.06 -8.09
C ARG A 115 7.18 -14.71 -8.39
N TYR A 116 6.17 -13.90 -8.70
CA TYR A 116 4.83 -14.37 -8.98
C TYR A 116 4.74 -15.26 -10.22
N ASN A 117 5.63 -15.06 -11.19
CA ASN A 117 5.79 -15.92 -12.36
C ASN A 117 6.19 -17.37 -11.99
N THR A 118 6.66 -17.61 -10.77
CA THR A 118 6.95 -18.96 -10.26
C THR A 118 5.77 -19.57 -9.51
N THR A 119 4.55 -19.01 -9.62
CA THR A 119 3.39 -19.55 -8.91
C THR A 119 3.13 -21.02 -9.24
N SER A 120 2.76 -21.79 -8.22
CA SER A 120 2.49 -23.23 -8.28
C SER A 120 1.49 -23.58 -9.38
N SER A 121 1.63 -24.75 -10.01
CA SER A 121 0.67 -25.25 -11.01
C SER A 121 -0.74 -25.47 -10.44
N ASN A 122 -0.86 -25.56 -9.11
CA ASN A 122 -2.11 -25.78 -8.40
C ASN A 122 -2.82 -24.48 -7.98
N ASP A 123 -2.27 -23.32 -8.33
CA ASP A 123 -2.89 -22.02 -8.09
C ASP A 123 -4.21 -21.91 -8.84
N GLY A 124 -5.31 -21.76 -8.09
CA GLY A 124 -6.67 -21.69 -8.60
C GLY A 124 -7.03 -20.32 -9.18
N HIS A 125 -6.27 -19.29 -8.84
CA HIS A 125 -6.49 -17.89 -9.22
C HIS A 125 -5.33 -17.33 -10.05
N ARG A 126 -4.84 -18.12 -11.01
CA ARG A 126 -3.77 -17.74 -11.93
C ARG A 126 -4.05 -16.45 -12.70
N GLU A 127 -5.31 -16.15 -12.98
CA GLU A 127 -5.71 -14.92 -13.66
C GLU A 127 -5.27 -13.65 -12.93
N LEU A 128 -5.14 -13.70 -11.59
CA LEU A 128 -4.65 -12.57 -10.80
C LEU A 128 -3.14 -12.39 -10.96
N VAL A 129 -2.41 -13.50 -11.02
CA VAL A 129 -0.97 -13.49 -11.34
C VAL A 129 -0.73 -12.97 -12.74
N ASP A 130 -1.56 -13.37 -13.71
CA ASP A 130 -1.49 -12.90 -15.09
C ASP A 130 -1.75 -11.39 -15.21
N ILE A 131 -2.60 -10.80 -14.37
CA ILE A 131 -2.78 -9.34 -14.31
C ILE A 131 -1.49 -8.65 -13.86
N ILE A 132 -0.85 -9.14 -12.80
CA ILE A 132 0.39 -8.57 -12.26
C ILE A 132 1.53 -8.69 -13.29
N ILE A 133 1.70 -9.87 -13.90
CA ILE A 133 2.71 -10.08 -14.94
C ILE A 133 2.38 -9.29 -16.22
N GLY A 134 1.09 -9.18 -16.55
CA GLY A 134 0.61 -8.37 -17.67
C GLY A 134 1.04 -6.92 -17.51
N VAL A 135 0.81 -6.34 -16.33
CA VAL A 135 1.26 -5.00 -16.00
C VAL A 135 2.77 -4.89 -16.10
N LEU A 136 3.58 -5.87 -15.70
CA LEU A 136 5.04 -5.87 -15.91
C LEU A 136 5.44 -5.74 -17.40
N GLY A 137 4.67 -6.32 -18.32
CA GLY A 137 4.95 -6.28 -19.77
C GLY A 137 4.61 -4.97 -20.47
N GLU A 138 3.90 -4.06 -19.82
CA GLU A 138 3.43 -2.83 -20.47
C GLU A 138 4.50 -1.73 -20.56
N ASP A 139 4.28 -0.72 -21.40
CA ASP A 139 5.12 0.47 -21.43
C ASP A 139 4.78 1.41 -20.26
N LEU A 140 5.80 1.91 -19.54
CA LEU A 140 5.60 2.78 -18.38
C LEU A 140 4.85 4.07 -18.76
N LYS A 141 5.09 4.66 -19.93
CA LYS A 141 4.37 5.88 -20.34
C LYS A 141 2.91 5.59 -20.69
N ALA A 142 2.62 4.40 -21.22
CA ALA A 142 1.25 3.94 -21.43
C ALA A 142 0.52 3.76 -20.09
N LEU A 143 1.21 3.23 -19.07
CA LEU A 143 0.68 3.12 -17.70
C LEU A 143 0.46 4.48 -17.06
N GLU A 144 1.42 5.42 -17.16
CA GLU A 144 1.28 6.80 -16.66
C GLU A 144 0.06 7.52 -17.24
N LYS A 145 -0.33 7.20 -18.49
CA LYS A 145 -1.52 7.77 -19.12
C LYS A 145 -2.82 7.22 -18.52
N ARG A 146 -2.79 6.02 -17.94
CA ARG A 146 -3.93 5.38 -17.27
C ARG A 146 -3.99 5.69 -15.78
N ASP A 147 -2.84 5.91 -15.16
CA ASP A 147 -2.76 6.21 -13.74
C ASP A 147 -3.12 7.67 -13.46
N VAL A 148 -3.82 7.88 -12.34
CA VAL A 148 -4.13 9.22 -11.88
C VAL A 148 -3.04 9.63 -10.90
N THR A 149 -2.09 10.44 -11.35
CA THR A 149 -0.99 10.88 -10.48
C THR A 149 -1.48 11.78 -9.35
N TYR A 150 -1.21 11.39 -8.11
CA TYR A 150 -1.44 12.22 -6.93
C TYR A 150 -0.18 13.02 -6.61
N THR A 151 -0.30 14.35 -6.58
CA THR A 151 0.73 15.22 -6.00
C THR A 151 0.37 15.52 -4.56
N ILE A 152 1.36 15.96 -3.76
CA ILE A 152 1.14 16.34 -2.35
C ILE A 152 1.64 17.77 -2.09
N LYS A 153 1.05 18.43 -1.09
CA LYS A 153 1.47 19.73 -0.56
C LYS A 153 1.52 19.68 0.96
N CYS A 154 2.64 20.11 1.52
CA CYS A 154 2.81 20.22 2.95
C CYS A 154 2.15 21.49 3.51
N SER A 155 1.61 21.39 4.72
CA SER A 155 0.93 22.47 5.43
C SER A 155 1.64 22.78 6.74
N SER A 156 1.80 24.06 7.06
CA SER A 156 2.30 24.51 8.37
C SER A 156 1.21 24.58 9.44
N SER A 157 -0.05 24.34 9.07
CA SER A 157 -1.23 24.41 9.95
C SER A 157 -1.80 23.02 10.22
N ASN A 158 -2.56 22.88 11.32
CA ASN A 158 -3.22 21.63 11.71
C ASN A 158 -2.23 20.45 11.83
N LEU A 159 -1.14 20.70 12.55
CA LEU A 159 -0.04 19.76 12.74
C LEU A 159 -0.49 18.61 13.65
N ALA A 160 -0.54 17.38 13.12
CA ALA A 160 -0.76 16.17 13.91
C ALA A 160 0.58 15.61 14.40
N PRO A 161 0.64 14.99 15.60
CA PRO A 161 1.83 14.29 16.04
C PRO A 161 2.23 13.21 15.01
N ARG A 162 3.51 13.16 14.64
CA ARG A 162 3.99 12.18 13.65
C ARG A 162 3.71 10.75 14.10
N SER A 163 3.93 10.44 15.37
CA SER A 163 3.63 9.11 15.95
C SER A 163 2.16 8.72 15.74
N SER A 164 1.23 9.64 15.96
CA SER A 164 -0.19 9.38 15.77
C SER A 164 -0.55 9.09 14.30
N CYS A 165 0.08 9.78 13.36
CA CYS A 165 -0.13 9.51 11.94
C CYS A 165 0.54 8.21 11.48
N TYR A 166 1.65 7.82 12.10
CA TYR A 166 2.27 6.52 11.85
C TYR A 166 1.32 5.40 12.25
N GLU A 167 0.81 5.42 13.49
CA GLU A 167 -0.15 4.41 13.98
C GLU A 167 -1.40 4.37 13.11
N LEU A 168 -1.96 5.53 12.73
CA LEU A 168 -3.08 5.58 11.78
C LEU A 168 -2.76 4.84 10.48
N LEU A 169 -1.61 5.11 9.85
CA LEU A 169 -1.25 4.45 8.59
C LEU A 169 -0.92 2.96 8.78
N GLN A 170 -0.48 2.55 9.98
CA GLN A 170 -0.33 1.13 10.31
C GLN A 170 -1.68 0.45 10.48
N ASP A 171 -2.61 1.08 11.19
CA ASP A 171 -4.00 0.62 11.30
C ASP A 171 -4.63 0.52 9.91
N MET A 172 -4.29 1.43 8.99
CA MET A 172 -4.78 1.36 7.63
C MET A 172 -4.28 0.16 6.81
N ASN A 173 -3.15 -0.45 7.17
CA ASN A 173 -2.75 -1.73 6.57
C ASN A 173 -3.64 -2.88 7.05
N GLN A 174 -4.22 -2.74 8.25
CA GLN A 174 -5.01 -3.77 8.90
C GLN A 174 -6.50 -3.61 8.56
N TYR A 175 -7.07 -2.43 8.74
CA TYR A 175 -8.52 -2.21 8.65
C TYR A 175 -8.88 -1.38 7.43
N GLN A 176 -9.43 -2.01 6.39
CA GLN A 176 -9.90 -1.29 5.21
C GLN A 176 -11.29 -0.69 5.44
N THR A 177 -11.48 0.56 5.07
CA THR A 177 -12.79 1.21 5.06
C THR A 177 -13.19 1.55 3.63
N ASP A 178 -14.45 1.29 3.29
CA ASP A 178 -15.05 1.77 2.05
C ASP A 178 -14.92 3.29 1.93
N LEU A 179 -14.34 3.76 0.83
CA LEU A 179 -14.08 5.16 0.60
C LEU A 179 -15.19 5.89 -0.14
N GLY A 180 -16.19 5.20 -0.71
CA GLY A 180 -17.16 5.76 -1.65
C GLY A 180 -17.76 7.09 -1.19
N SER A 181 -18.60 7.07 -0.16
CA SER A 181 -19.19 8.29 0.44
C SER A 181 -18.45 8.81 1.69
N THR A 182 -17.46 8.05 2.16
CA THR A 182 -16.66 8.36 3.34
C THR A 182 -15.99 9.73 3.24
N ARG A 183 -15.92 10.44 4.36
CA ARG A 183 -15.22 11.74 4.48
C ARG A 183 -14.03 11.71 5.43
N THR A 184 -14.02 10.73 6.33
CA THR A 184 -12.93 10.42 7.24
C THR A 184 -12.55 8.98 7.01
N ILE A 185 -11.36 8.79 6.44
CA ILE A 185 -10.81 7.48 6.13
C ILE A 185 -10.50 6.75 7.43
N ASP A 186 -9.74 7.42 8.30
CA ASP A 186 -9.36 6.88 9.60
C ASP A 186 -8.92 8.00 10.56
N TYR A 187 -8.77 7.66 11.85
CA TYR A 187 -8.21 8.53 12.86
C TYR A 187 -7.47 7.76 13.95
N TYR A 188 -6.35 8.30 14.40
CA TYR A 188 -5.62 7.77 15.55
C TYR A 188 -4.90 8.89 16.29
N GLY A 189 -4.99 8.92 17.63
CA GLY A 189 -4.13 9.74 18.49
C GLY A 189 -4.04 11.23 18.15
N GLY A 190 -5.07 11.81 17.50
CA GLY A 190 -5.09 13.20 17.04
C GLY A 190 -4.59 13.43 15.60
N CYS A 191 -4.24 12.38 14.86
CA CYS A 191 -4.11 12.40 13.41
C CYS A 191 -5.41 11.93 12.76
N TRP A 192 -5.81 12.60 11.68
CA TRP A 192 -7.00 12.30 10.91
C TRP A 192 -6.62 12.18 9.45
N PHE A 193 -6.98 11.06 8.82
CA PHE A 193 -6.88 10.89 7.39
C PHE A 193 -8.25 10.99 6.75
N ARG A 194 -8.37 11.86 5.75
CA ARG A 194 -9.67 12.35 5.28
C ARG A 194 -9.67 12.50 3.79
N VAL A 195 -10.87 12.44 3.22
CA VAL A 195 -11.09 12.57 1.78
C VAL A 195 -12.10 13.67 1.46
N GLY A 196 -11.88 14.31 0.33
CA GLY A 196 -12.74 15.34 -0.25
C GLY A 196 -14.13 14.78 -0.59
N PRO A 197 -15.10 15.67 -0.89
CA PRO A 197 -16.44 15.25 -1.25
C PRO A 197 -16.42 14.32 -2.46
N HIS A 198 -17.31 13.33 -2.45
CA HIS A 198 -17.62 12.56 -3.65
C HIS A 198 -18.17 13.51 -4.72
N GLY A 199 -17.57 13.50 -5.91
CA GLY A 199 -17.83 14.45 -7.01
C GLY A 199 -17.54 13.78 -8.36
N SER A 200 -17.39 14.56 -9.45
CA SER A 200 -17.29 14.02 -10.83
C SER A 200 -15.91 13.45 -11.24
N GLY A 201 -15.01 13.18 -10.29
CA GLY A 201 -13.67 12.61 -10.55
C GLY A 201 -13.66 11.09 -10.40
N ALA A 202 -12.60 10.43 -10.88
CA ALA A 202 -12.43 9.00 -10.65
C ALA A 202 -12.34 8.72 -9.14
N ASP A 203 -12.97 7.63 -8.71
CA ASP A 203 -12.96 7.26 -7.31
C ASP A 203 -11.58 6.70 -6.89
N LEU A 204 -11.27 6.84 -5.60
CA LEU A 204 -10.00 6.50 -4.99
C LEU A 204 -10.15 5.17 -4.23
N THR A 205 -9.27 4.20 -4.53
CA THR A 205 -9.19 2.95 -3.77
C THR A 205 -8.58 3.18 -2.39
N TRP A 206 -8.86 2.28 -1.44
CA TRP A 206 -8.22 2.28 -0.12
C TRP A 206 -6.70 2.34 -0.21
N TYR A 207 -6.10 1.53 -1.08
CA TYR A 207 -4.66 1.45 -1.29
C TYR A 207 -4.08 2.75 -1.86
N LYS A 208 -4.74 3.35 -2.87
CA LYS A 208 -4.33 4.68 -3.38
C LYS A 208 -4.42 5.74 -2.29
N ALA A 209 -5.44 5.69 -1.45
CA ALA A 209 -5.53 6.57 -0.30
C ALA A 209 -4.35 6.38 0.65
N HIS A 210 -4.11 5.14 1.04
CA HIS A 210 -3.05 4.79 1.96
C HIS A 210 -1.67 5.21 1.43
N ALA A 211 -1.38 4.95 0.16
CA ALA A 211 -0.15 5.35 -0.51
C ALA A 211 0.06 6.89 -0.48
N VAL A 212 -0.99 7.66 -0.78
CA VAL A 212 -0.92 9.14 -0.67
C VAL A 212 -0.77 9.59 0.79
N GLY A 213 -1.39 8.88 1.73
CA GLY A 213 -1.19 9.09 3.17
C GLY A 213 0.26 8.90 3.58
N LYS A 214 0.90 7.82 3.15
CA LYS A 214 2.34 7.55 3.33
C LYS A 214 3.22 8.64 2.71
N LEU A 215 2.94 9.06 1.47
CA LEU A 215 3.66 10.17 0.82
C LEU A 215 3.58 11.46 1.65
N ILE A 216 2.39 11.84 2.14
CA ILE A 216 2.25 13.01 3.01
C ILE A 216 3.02 12.82 4.32
N TYR A 217 2.96 11.62 4.91
CA TYR A 217 3.67 11.30 6.14
C TYR A 217 5.19 11.44 5.96
N ASP A 218 5.77 10.87 4.90
CA ASP A 218 7.21 10.87 4.69
C ASP A 218 7.76 12.23 4.24
N ASP A 219 7.03 12.96 3.40
CA ASP A 219 7.53 14.20 2.78
C ASP A 219 7.13 15.48 3.51
N CYS A 220 6.14 15.42 4.42
CA CYS A 220 5.69 16.58 5.21
C CYS A 220 6.01 16.56 6.72
N PRO A 221 7.13 15.97 7.21
CA PRO A 221 7.53 16.15 8.59
C PRO A 221 7.91 17.60 8.87
N ARG A 222 7.48 18.11 10.01
CA ARG A 222 7.82 19.43 10.50
C ARG A 222 8.11 19.39 11.99
N THR A 223 9.30 19.88 12.35
CA THR A 223 9.69 20.11 13.74
C THR A 223 9.48 21.58 14.07
N LYS A 224 8.86 21.87 15.22
CA LYS A 224 8.74 23.26 15.70
C LYS A 224 10.07 23.68 16.31
N ALA A 225 10.48 24.94 16.10
CA ALA A 225 11.78 25.43 16.58
C ALA A 225 12.02 25.30 18.10
N CYS A 226 10.97 25.24 18.90
CA CYS A 226 11.05 25.11 20.37
C CYS A 226 11.29 23.69 20.89
N CYS A 227 11.06 22.67 20.06
CA CYS A 227 10.60 21.38 20.55
C CYS A 227 11.11 20.25 19.65
N SER A 228 11.50 19.11 20.24
CA SER A 228 11.96 17.93 19.49
C SER A 228 10.84 17.12 18.83
N THR A 229 9.58 17.42 19.17
CA THR A 229 8.42 16.71 18.62
C THR A 229 8.26 16.99 17.13
N VAL A 230 8.19 15.92 16.34
CA VAL A 230 7.91 15.96 14.92
C VAL A 230 6.41 15.87 14.67
N TYR A 231 5.92 16.72 13.79
CA TYR A 231 4.53 16.75 13.36
C TYR A 231 4.41 16.50 11.86
N VAL A 232 3.21 16.15 11.41
CA VAL A 232 2.86 15.95 10.01
C VAL A 232 1.59 16.74 9.69
N SER A 233 1.57 17.39 8.53
CA SER A 233 0.34 17.95 7.94
C SER A 233 0.53 18.16 6.45
N GLY A 234 -0.38 17.61 5.65
CA GLY A 234 -0.38 17.80 4.21
C GLY A 234 -1.66 17.32 3.55
N TYR A 235 -1.72 17.52 2.23
CA TYR A 235 -2.87 17.15 1.43
C TYR A 235 -2.49 16.96 -0.04
N SER A 236 -3.26 16.15 -0.77
CA SER A 236 -3.21 16.14 -2.23
C SER A 236 -3.97 17.35 -2.80
N PRO A 237 -3.43 18.12 -3.76
CA PRO A 237 -4.17 19.19 -4.41
C PRO A 237 -5.44 18.65 -5.08
N LYS A 238 -6.53 19.41 -5.08
CA LYS A 238 -7.72 19.06 -5.86
C LYS A 238 -7.39 19.20 -7.35
N ASN A 239 -7.60 18.16 -8.14
CA ASN A 239 -7.60 18.23 -9.61
C ASN A 239 -8.89 17.55 -10.14
N SER A 240 -9.17 17.67 -11.45
CA SER A 240 -10.34 17.04 -12.07
C SER A 240 -10.25 15.51 -12.16
N GLY A 241 -9.09 14.93 -11.84
CA GLY A 241 -8.82 13.50 -11.95
C GLY A 241 -9.13 12.69 -10.69
N HIS A 242 -9.09 13.29 -9.49
CA HIS A 242 -9.28 12.56 -8.23
C HIS A 242 -9.81 13.40 -7.06
N ARG A 243 -10.36 12.72 -6.04
CA ARG A 243 -10.69 13.33 -4.75
C ARG A 243 -9.44 13.76 -3.97
N LYS A 244 -9.57 14.87 -3.23
CA LYS A 244 -8.50 15.39 -2.36
C LYS A 244 -8.33 14.52 -1.12
N LEU A 245 -7.09 14.24 -0.72
CA LEU A 245 -6.74 13.53 0.49
C LEU A 245 -6.02 14.46 1.46
N CYS A 246 -6.25 14.31 2.76
CA CYS A 246 -5.60 15.16 3.76
C CYS A 246 -5.26 14.36 5.01
N LEU A 247 -4.00 14.44 5.41
CA LEU A 247 -3.47 13.86 6.64
C LEU A 247 -3.03 15.01 7.55
N SER A 248 -3.71 15.19 8.69
CA SER A 248 -3.50 16.36 9.57
C SER A 248 -4.21 16.18 10.92
N SER A 249 -4.10 17.15 11.83
CA SER A 249 -4.83 17.13 13.11
C SER A 249 -6.30 17.57 13.01
N LYS A 250 -6.76 17.96 11.81
CA LYS A 250 -8.10 18.50 11.61
C LYS A 250 -9.09 17.35 11.48
N SER A 251 -10.16 17.34 12.28
CA SER A 251 -11.15 16.26 12.28
C SER A 251 -12.22 16.38 11.17
N THR A 252 -12.42 17.57 10.60
CA THR A 252 -13.49 17.80 9.60
C THR A 252 -12.98 18.52 8.35
N GLY A 253 -13.41 18.03 7.18
CA GLY A 253 -13.17 18.67 5.89
C GLY A 253 -11.73 18.66 5.40
N CYS A 254 -11.53 18.03 4.24
CA CYS A 254 -10.48 18.35 3.27
C CYS A 254 -10.86 19.59 2.45
#